data_AF-A0A2V9KX43-F1
#
_entry.id   AF-A0A2V9KX43-F1
#
_cell.length_a   1.000
_cell.length_b   1.000
_cell.length_c   1.000
_cell.angle_alpha   90.00
_cell.angle_beta   90.00
_cell.angle_gamma   90.00
#
_symmetry.space_group_name_H-M   'P 1'
#
loop_
_entity.id
_entity.type
_entity.pdbx_description
1 polymer ?
#
loop_
_entity_poly.entity_id
_entity_poly.type
_entity_poly.pdbx_seq_one_letter_code
_entity_poly.pdbx_strand_id
1 'polypeptide(L)'
;MRDRIKAGQSIFDITAFVQPETGRGFYGDSARNILTGPGTETWNIVVAKNFPLKAERARLQFRWEMFNAFNRANFFAPSTNMSSPSDFGVVNGANSGRFMQFALRIDY
;
A
#
# COMPACT_ATOMS: atom_id res chain seq x y z
N MET A 1 0.97 13.93 -4.42
CA MET A 1 -0.39 13.34 -4.28
C MET A 1 -0.69 12.77 -2.89
N ARG A 2 0.31 12.42 -2.06
CA ARG A 2 0.05 11.82 -0.73
C ARG A 2 -0.58 12.79 0.27
N ASP A 3 -0.18 14.05 0.20
CA ASP A 3 -0.58 15.11 1.15
C ASP A 3 -2.04 15.55 0.98
N ARG A 4 -2.72 15.03 -0.05
CA ARG A 4 -4.11 15.34 -0.39
C ARG A 4 -5.09 14.21 -0.02
N ILE A 5 -4.61 13.04 0.39
CA ILE A 5 -5.47 11.91 0.75
C ILE A 5 -5.87 12.06 2.22
N LYS A 6 -7.17 12.26 2.46
CA LYS A 6 -7.75 12.38 3.80
C LYS A 6 -8.91 11.42 3.94
N ALA A 7 -9.13 10.93 5.16
CA ALA A 7 -10.25 10.05 5.46
C ALA A 7 -11.58 10.73 5.08
N GLY A 8 -12.44 9.99 4.38
CA GLY A 8 -13.76 10.48 3.93
C GLY A 8 -13.72 11.54 2.84
N GLN A 9 -12.55 11.83 2.24
CA GLN A 9 -12.45 12.77 1.12
C GLN A 9 -12.12 12.05 -0.17
N SER A 10 -12.86 12.37 -1.24
CA SER A 10 -12.61 11.84 -2.57
C SER A 10 -11.30 12.36 -3.14
N ILE A 11 -10.53 11.50 -3.79
CA ILE A 11 -9.21 11.86 -4.34
C ILE A 11 -9.28 12.46 -5.75
N PHE A 12 -10.45 12.38 -6.39
CA PHE A 12 -10.78 12.97 -7.68
C PHE A 12 -12.15 13.65 -7.60
N ASP A 13 -12.47 14.49 -8.58
CA ASP A 13 -13.75 15.17 -8.67
C ASP A 13 -14.86 14.18 -9.00
N ILE A 14 -15.73 13.90 -8.03
CA ILE A 14 -16.86 13.00 -8.20
C ILE A 14 -18.02 13.64 -8.98
N THR A 15 -18.08 14.97 -9.06
CA THR A 15 -19.14 15.70 -9.76
C THR A 15 -18.98 15.66 -11.27
N ALA A 16 -17.79 15.29 -11.75
CA ALA A 16 -17.51 15.01 -13.16
C ALA A 16 -18.15 13.70 -13.66
N PHE A 17 -18.78 12.93 -12.77
CA PHE A 17 -19.38 11.63 -13.10
C PHE A 17 -20.86 11.61 -12.73
N VAL A 18 -21.68 11.09 -13.63
CA VAL A 18 -23.10 10.81 -13.40
C VAL A 18 -23.41 9.36 -13.75
N GLN A 19 -24.22 8.70 -12.93
CA GLN A 19 -24.65 7.34 -13.22
C GLN A 19 -25.62 7.37 -14.42
N PRO A 20 -25.36 6.61 -15.51
CA PRO A 20 -26.30 6.51 -16.63
C PRO A 20 -27.62 5.88 -16.19
N GLU A 21 -28.72 6.20 -16.89
CA GLU A 21 -30.02 5.59 -16.64
C GLU A 21 -29.99 4.05 -16.80
N THR A 22 -30.88 3.36 -16.11
CA THR A 22 -30.95 1.90 -16.18
C THR A 22 -31.72 1.47 -17.42
N GLY A 23 -31.11 0.66 -18.29
CA GLY A 23 -31.78 0.11 -19.47
C GLY A 23 -30.82 -0.14 -20.63
N ARG A 24 -31.35 -0.68 -21.73
CA ARG A 24 -30.57 -0.86 -22.96
C ARG A 24 -30.39 0.48 -23.67
N GLY A 25 -29.16 0.82 -24.05
CA GLY A 25 -28.84 2.04 -24.80
C GLY A 25 -28.32 3.20 -23.96
N PHE A 26 -28.40 3.13 -22.63
CA PHE A 26 -27.85 4.13 -21.72
C PHE A 26 -26.42 3.74 -21.33
N TYR A 27 -25.46 4.21 -22.12
CA TYR A 27 -24.03 4.05 -21.87
C TYR A 27 -23.43 5.39 -21.42
N GLY A 28 -22.44 5.34 -20.53
CA GLY A 28 -21.66 6.52 -20.17
C GLY A 28 -20.69 6.92 -21.29
N ASP A 29 -20.24 8.17 -21.25
CA ASP A 29 -19.26 8.76 -22.18
C ASP A 29 -17.83 8.77 -21.63
N SER A 30 -17.66 8.43 -20.35
CA SER A 30 -16.35 8.35 -19.70
C SER A 30 -15.41 7.38 -20.41
N ALA A 31 -14.18 7.81 -20.69
CA ALA A 31 -13.18 6.94 -21.26
C ALA A 31 -12.71 5.87 -20.25
N ARG A 32 -12.23 4.74 -20.77
CA ARG A 32 -11.69 3.64 -19.95
C ARG A 32 -10.35 4.05 -19.32
N ASN A 33 -10.13 3.68 -18.06
CA ASN A 33 -8.87 3.86 -17.31
C ASN A 33 -8.43 5.34 -17.11
N ILE A 34 -9.38 6.28 -17.00
CA ILE A 34 -9.08 7.70 -16.76
C ILE A 34 -8.72 8.05 -15.31
N LEU A 35 -8.99 7.15 -14.37
CA LEU A 35 -8.72 7.37 -12.95
C LEU A 35 -7.32 6.87 -12.59
N THR A 36 -6.53 7.71 -11.92
CA THR A 36 -5.22 7.35 -11.37
C THR A 36 -5.32 7.29 -9.85
N GLY A 37 -4.97 6.14 -9.28
CA GLY A 37 -4.96 5.92 -7.83
C GLY A 37 -3.72 6.49 -7.13
N PRO A 38 -3.66 6.39 -5.80
CA PRO A 38 -2.49 6.77 -5.02
C PRO A 38 -1.23 5.99 -5.43
N GLY A 39 -0.10 6.68 -5.55
CA GLY A 39 1.18 6.03 -5.79
C GLY A 39 1.70 5.27 -4.58
N THR A 40 2.24 4.07 -4.80
CA THR A 40 2.85 3.23 -3.77
C THR A 40 4.37 3.25 -3.88
N GLU A 41 5.06 3.15 -2.74
CA GLU A 41 6.50 2.93 -2.68
C GLU A 41 6.80 2.25 -1.34
N THR A 42 7.59 1.18 -1.37
CA THR A 42 7.92 0.41 -0.17
C THR A 42 9.39 0.10 -0.18
N TRP A 43 10.06 0.46 0.92
CA TRP A 43 11.47 0.12 1.14
C TRP A 43 11.54 -1.04 2.13
N ASN A 44 12.08 -2.16 1.68
CA ASN A 44 12.35 -3.32 2.53
C ASN A 44 13.86 -3.44 2.72
N ILE A 45 14.30 -3.52 3.98
CA ILE A 45 15.72 -3.47 4.34
C ILE A 45 16.05 -4.69 5.19
N VAL A 46 17.19 -5.33 4.88
CA VAL A 46 17.75 -6.40 5.69
C VAL A 46 19.16 -6.01 6.11
N VAL A 47 19.43 -6.11 7.41
CA VAL A 47 20.77 -5.98 7.98
C VAL A 47 21.16 -7.34 8.53
N ALA A 48 22.26 -7.91 8.04
CA ALA A 48 22.76 -9.19 8.49
C ALA A 48 24.25 -9.11 8.81
N LYS A 49 24.67 -9.78 9.89
CA LYS A 49 26.07 -9.85 10.31
C LYS A 49 26.38 -11.20 10.92
N ASN A 50 27.52 -11.75 10.52
CA ASN A 50 28.09 -12.97 11.09
C ASN A 50 29.12 -12.59 12.15
N PHE A 51 28.97 -13.13 13.35
CA PHE A 51 29.91 -13.01 14.45
C PHE A 51 30.66 -14.34 14.61
N PRO A 52 31.98 -14.39 14.37
CA PRO A 52 32.75 -15.62 14.56
C PRO A 52 32.89 -15.95 16.05
N LEU A 53 32.47 -17.15 16.47
CA LEU A 53 32.63 -17.67 17.82
C LEU A 53 33.94 -18.47 17.87
N LYS A 54 35.05 -17.76 18.07
CA LYS A 54 36.42 -18.32 17.95
C LYS A 54 36.69 -19.52 18.87
N ALA A 55 36.04 -19.57 20.03
CA ALA A 55 36.23 -20.65 20.99
C ALA A 55 35.65 -22.00 20.53
N GLU A 56 34.62 -21.98 19.69
CA GLU A 56 33.77 -23.17 19.42
C GLU A 56 33.76 -23.57 17.93
N ARG A 57 34.61 -22.95 17.08
CA ARG A 57 34.56 -23.05 15.60
C ARG A 57 33.17 -22.77 15.00
N ALA A 58 32.28 -22.16 15.78
CA ALA A 58 30.92 -21.81 15.39
C ALA A 58 30.84 -20.36 14.89
N ARG A 59 29.72 -20.01 14.25
CA ARG A 59 29.36 -18.62 13.90
C ARG A 59 27.94 -18.32 14.35
N LEU A 60 27.74 -17.11 14.89
CA LEU A 60 26.42 -16.57 15.18
C LEU A 60 26.01 -15.62 14.06
N GLN A 61 24.94 -15.94 13.36
CA GLN A 61 24.32 -15.07 12.37
C GLN A 61 23.20 -14.26 13.03
N PHE A 62 23.35 -12.94 13.01
CA PHE A 62 22.29 -11.98 13.34
C PHE A 62 21.65 -11.47 12.06
N ARG A 63 20.33 -11.43 12.01
CA ARG A 63 19.56 -10.86 10.91
C ARG A 63 18.40 -10.04 11.45
N TRP A 64 18.31 -8.81 10.97
CA TRP A 64 17.20 -7.90 11.21
C TRP A 64 16.56 -7.53 9.89
N GLU A 65 15.26 -7.76 9.77
CA GLU A 65 14.49 -7.40 8.59
C GLU A 65 13.44 -6.37 8.96
N MET A 66 13.35 -5.33 8.13
CA MET A 66 12.37 -4.26 8.23
C MET A 66 11.61 -4.21 6.91
N PHE A 67 10.31 -4.48 6.98
CA PHE A 67 9.41 -4.29 5.86
C PHE A 67 8.70 -2.95 6.02
N ASN A 68 8.58 -2.20 4.93
CA ASN A 68 8.16 -0.80 4.99
C ASN A 68 9.03 0.01 5.98
N ALA A 69 10.35 -0.02 5.80
CA ALA A 69 11.35 0.50 6.74
C ALA A 69 11.13 1.97 7.12
N PHE A 70 10.69 2.81 6.18
CA PHE A 70 10.36 4.22 6.41
C PHE A 70 8.93 4.46 6.89
N ASN A 71 8.17 3.40 7.18
CA ASN A 71 6.77 3.44 7.61
C ASN A 71 5.89 4.28 6.66
N ARG A 72 6.12 4.11 5.35
CA ARG A 72 5.40 4.81 4.30
C ARG A 72 3.95 4.28 4.23
N ALA A 73 2.95 5.12 4.49
CA ALA A 73 1.55 4.77 4.24
C ALA A 73 1.31 4.56 2.73
N ASN A 74 1.00 3.32 2.34
CA ASN A 74 0.71 2.92 0.96
C ASN A 74 -0.77 2.60 0.81
N PHE A 75 -1.53 3.63 0.46
CA PHE A 75 -2.98 3.59 0.34
C PHE A 75 -3.46 2.64 -0.77
N PHE A 76 -4.66 2.08 -0.59
CA PHE A 76 -5.34 1.31 -1.63
C PHE A 76 -5.92 2.23 -2.73
N ALA A 77 -6.36 1.61 -3.82
CA ALA A 77 -7.14 2.29 -4.83
C ALA A 77 -8.48 2.79 -4.22
N PRO A 78 -8.99 3.95 -4.64
CA PRO A 78 -10.29 4.42 -4.20
C PRO A 78 -11.41 3.52 -4.72
N SER A 79 -12.57 3.52 -4.06
CA SER A 79 -13.76 2.87 -4.61
C SER A 79 -14.20 3.58 -5.89
N THR A 80 -14.39 2.82 -6.97
CA THR A 80 -14.90 3.32 -8.25
C THR A 80 -16.36 2.89 -8.48
N ASN A 81 -17.03 2.35 -7.45
CA ASN A 81 -18.42 1.95 -7.55
C ASN A 81 -19.34 3.17 -7.34
N MET A 82 -19.93 3.68 -8.42
CA MET A 82 -20.86 4.81 -8.37
C MET A 82 -22.19 4.49 -7.68
N SER A 83 -22.58 3.21 -7.62
CA SER A 83 -23.80 2.79 -6.90
C SER A 83 -23.68 2.93 -5.38
N SER A 84 -22.50 3.29 -4.86
CA SER A 84 -22.24 3.55 -3.44
C SER A 84 -21.68 4.98 -3.26
N PRO A 85 -22.54 6.01 -3.28
CA PRO A 85 -22.10 7.41 -3.33
C PRO A 85 -21.22 7.84 -2.14
N SER A 86 -21.42 7.23 -0.96
CA SER A 86 -20.63 7.51 0.23
C SER A 86 -19.16 7.09 0.13
N ASP A 87 -18.86 6.13 -0.73
CA ASP A 87 -17.51 5.58 -0.89
C ASP A 87 -16.85 5.99 -2.22
N PHE A 88 -17.61 6.52 -3.18
CA PHE A 88 -17.11 6.83 -4.51
C PHE A 88 -15.97 7.86 -4.47
N GLY A 89 -14.81 7.46 -4.99
CA GLY A 89 -13.57 8.24 -4.98
C GLY A 89 -12.84 8.28 -3.64
N VAL A 90 -13.35 7.64 -2.59
CA VAL A 90 -12.74 7.62 -1.26
C VAL A 90 -11.78 6.44 -1.12
N VAL A 91 -10.67 6.67 -0.42
CA VAL A 91 -9.67 5.66 -0.05
C VAL A 91 -9.95 5.19 1.39
N ASN A 92 -10.32 3.92 1.54
CA ASN A 92 -10.77 3.36 2.82
C ASN A 92 -9.70 2.53 3.56
N GLY A 93 -8.47 2.48 3.05
CA GLY A 93 -7.42 1.69 3.68
C GLY A 93 -6.04 1.89 3.09
N ALA A 94 -5.06 1.26 3.76
CA ALA A 94 -3.68 1.22 3.34
C ALA A 94 -3.09 -0.15 3.64
N ASN A 95 -2.00 -0.47 2.93
CA ASN A 95 -1.17 -1.62 3.22
C ASN A 95 -0.59 -1.55 4.64
N SER A 96 -0.07 -2.70 5.09
CA SER A 96 0.57 -2.83 6.40
C SER A 96 1.62 -1.74 6.64
N GLY A 97 1.64 -1.25 7.88
CA GLY A 97 2.69 -0.37 8.37
C GLY A 97 4.03 -1.09 8.47
N ARG A 98 5.01 -0.43 9.07
CA ARG A 98 6.31 -1.04 9.31
C ARG A 98 6.19 -2.27 10.20
N PHE A 99 6.71 -3.40 9.73
CA PHE A 99 6.88 -4.59 10.54
C PHE A 99 8.35 -5.03 10.54
N MET A 100 8.81 -5.53 11.69
CA MET A 100 10.21 -5.82 11.94
C MET A 100 10.37 -7.20 12.56
N GLN A 101 11.36 -7.95 12.09
CA GLN A 101 11.67 -9.28 12.62
C GLN A 101 13.16 -9.45 12.85
N PHE A 102 13.48 -10.18 13.92
CA PHE A 102 14.85 -10.49 14.33
C PHE A 102 15.04 -11.99 14.33
N ALA A 103 16.19 -12.43 13.84
CA ALA A 103 16.59 -13.82 13.86
C ALA A 103 18.04 -13.96 14.33
N LEU A 104 18.27 -14.97 15.16
CA LEU A 104 19.58 -15.45 15.54
C LEU A 104 19.70 -16.90 15.10
N ARG A 105 20.82 -17.25 14.47
CA ARG A 105 21.13 -18.61 14.06
C ARG A 105 22.57 -18.93 14.45
N ILE A 106 22.78 -20.10 15.04
CA ILE A 106 24.12 -20.64 15.31
C ILE A 106 24.40 -21.70 14.23
N ASP A 107 25.53 -21.54 13.54
CA ASP A 107 26.09 -22.60 12.69
C ASP A 107 27.36 -23.14 13.35
N TYR A 108 27.47 -24.46 13.43
CA TYR A 108 28.57 -25.20 14.08
C TYR A 108 29.08 -26.32 13.18
#